data_AF-A0A3B9WSG6-F1
#
_entry.id   AF-A0A3B9WSG6-F1
#
_cell.length_a   1.000
_cell.length_b   1.000
_cell.length_c   1.000
_cell.angle_alpha   90.00
_cell.angle_beta   90.00
_cell.angle_gamma   90.00
#
_symmetry.space_group_name_H-M   'P 1'
#
loop_
_entity.id
_entity.type
_entity.pdbx_description
1 polymer ?
#
loop_
_entity_poly.entity_id
_entity_poly.type
_entity_poly.pdbx_seq_one_letter_code
_entity_poly.pdbx_strand_id
1 'polypeptide(L)'
;MKKRWMTLLISGVLTASMLSACSLPVNITIDVDGQKYSVGTAGDTDAEAPVEDIKLPDDETYESDHGWSVRYVPSLFTVNESDNETDFVYTGESAGTNMVAIQTIEDKLPPEVIDELTKSHKDMVIREGSLGGDENRWAIWVMPGPDEVQESENGSRIYEDYIVTEYNGGTLLLSFITHISGQDELDTAVSDYISMIVDTLVLDPSEPQTMYNDRPGTYVRSNTDELDGNELVKTDVLQLNHDHTGFLSLQDDIPILWGYKKIMGTQGDFFYDYTLDGDRLTLNYDGTELEFIREGREHELSVDITGCDTFTHIVDRLSDGQGYANVKLGDTDVLLVSSGTYEDLDGKYVAIDAEIFVYGQNGPEYLGYVECGGTAYPLTLDDDNSLYV
;
A
#
# COMPACT_ATOMS: atom_id res chain seq x y z
N MET A 1 29.38 23.17 -31.21
CA MET A 1 28.90 21.78 -31.32
C MET A 1 28.15 21.45 -30.04
N LYS A 2 26.81 21.35 -30.10
CA LYS A 2 25.98 20.96 -28.96
C LYS A 2 25.99 19.44 -28.86
N LYS A 3 26.49 18.89 -27.75
CA LYS A 3 26.36 17.46 -27.44
C LYS A 3 24.92 17.21 -26.99
N ARG A 4 24.16 16.45 -27.79
CA ARG A 4 22.89 15.85 -27.36
C ARG A 4 23.24 14.73 -26.37
N TRP A 5 22.69 14.81 -25.17
CA TRP A 5 22.64 13.69 -24.23
C TRP A 5 21.53 12.76 -24.72
N MET A 6 21.89 11.53 -25.05
CA MET A 6 20.96 10.47 -25.40
C MET A 6 20.76 9.68 -24.11
N THR A 7 19.70 10.01 -23.36
CA THR A 7 19.25 9.23 -22.22
C THR A 7 18.78 7.88 -22.77
N LEU A 8 19.59 6.83 -22.58
CA LEU A 8 19.24 5.48 -23.01
C LEU A 8 18.27 4.87 -21.99
N LEU A 9 17.08 4.51 -22.47
CA LEU A 9 16.10 3.63 -21.84
C LEU A 9 16.70 2.22 -21.62
N ILE A 10 17.45 2.02 -20.53
CA ILE A 10 17.95 0.68 -20.13
C ILE A 10 17.36 0.21 -18.79
N SER A 11 16.72 1.11 -18.00
CA SER A 11 15.93 0.70 -16.83
C SER A 11 14.79 -0.27 -17.17
N GLY A 12 14.46 -0.44 -18.47
CA GLY A 12 13.35 -1.23 -18.99
C GLY A 12 13.54 -2.75 -19.00
N VAL A 13 14.74 -3.31 -18.87
CA VAL A 13 14.92 -4.76 -19.08
C VAL A 13 14.50 -5.59 -17.85
N LEU A 14 14.76 -5.11 -16.63
CA LEU A 14 14.21 -5.73 -15.40
C LEU A 14 12.77 -5.28 -15.11
N THR A 15 12.36 -4.07 -15.53
CA THR A 15 10.95 -3.68 -15.42
C THR A 15 10.06 -4.35 -16.46
N ALA A 16 10.55 -4.74 -17.64
CA ALA A 16 9.72 -5.40 -18.66
C ALA A 16 9.36 -6.85 -18.32
N SER A 17 10.25 -7.60 -17.66
CA SER A 17 9.94 -8.94 -17.16
C SER A 17 8.98 -8.88 -15.96
N MET A 18 9.15 -7.93 -15.03
CA MET A 18 8.23 -7.76 -13.91
C MET A 18 6.89 -7.09 -14.27
N LEU A 19 6.83 -6.30 -15.35
CA LEU A 19 5.56 -5.81 -15.93
C LEU A 19 4.80 -6.90 -16.71
N SER A 20 5.43 -8.05 -17.01
CA SER A 20 4.75 -9.17 -17.68
C SER A 20 3.67 -9.83 -16.80
N ALA A 21 3.63 -9.55 -15.50
CA ALA A 21 2.53 -9.94 -14.62
C ALA A 21 1.23 -9.15 -14.92
N CYS A 22 1.31 -8.01 -15.61
CA CYS A 22 0.14 -7.31 -16.13
C CYS A 22 -0.14 -7.78 -17.56
N SER A 23 -0.92 -8.85 -17.70
CA SER A 23 -1.41 -9.38 -18.98
C SER A 23 -2.47 -8.48 -19.65
N LEU A 24 -2.21 -7.18 -19.78
CA LEU A 24 -3.02 -6.27 -20.60
C LEU A 24 -2.28 -5.92 -21.90
N PRO A 25 -2.90 -6.11 -23.08
CA PRO A 25 -2.28 -5.75 -24.35
C PRO A 25 -2.10 -4.23 -24.43
N VAL A 26 -0.84 -3.76 -24.34
CA VAL A 26 -0.51 -2.35 -24.50
C VAL A 26 -0.30 -2.05 -25.98
N ASN A 27 -1.19 -1.26 -26.58
CA ASN A 27 -0.96 -0.65 -27.90
C ASN A 27 -0.30 0.71 -27.69
N ILE A 28 1.01 0.80 -27.92
CA ILE A 28 1.73 2.07 -27.82
C ILE A 28 1.67 2.76 -29.19
N THR A 29 1.13 3.98 -29.22
CA THR A 29 1.19 4.85 -30.41
C THR A 29 2.21 5.96 -30.18
N ILE A 30 3.23 6.04 -31.01
CA ILE A 30 4.26 7.08 -30.96
C ILE A 30 4.09 8.00 -32.16
N ASP A 31 4.05 9.32 -31.94
CA ASP A 31 4.05 10.33 -32.99
C ASP A 31 5.46 10.91 -33.14
N VAL A 32 6.05 10.73 -34.31
CA VAL A 32 7.34 11.33 -34.67
C VAL A 32 7.15 12.15 -35.94
N ASP A 33 7.36 13.47 -35.84
CA ASP A 33 7.24 14.43 -36.93
C ASP A 33 5.88 14.41 -37.67
N GLY A 34 4.79 14.13 -36.95
CA GLY A 34 3.43 14.09 -37.51
C GLY A 34 3.08 12.77 -38.18
N GLN A 35 3.95 11.76 -38.10
CA GLN A 35 3.64 10.38 -38.44
C GLN A 35 3.40 9.55 -37.18
N LYS A 36 2.22 8.95 -37.11
CA LYS A 36 1.83 8.02 -36.05
C LYS A 36 2.31 6.61 -36.40
N TYR A 37 3.03 5.99 -35.47
CA TYR A 37 3.47 4.61 -35.51
C TYR A 37 2.76 3.87 -34.38
N SER A 38 1.99 2.84 -34.70
CA SER A 38 1.40 1.93 -33.72
C SER A 38 2.28 0.69 -33.60
N VAL A 39 2.82 0.44 -32.42
CA VAL A 39 3.45 -0.84 -32.06
C VAL A 39 2.37 -1.65 -31.35
N GLY A 40 1.78 -2.60 -32.08
CA GLY A 40 0.94 -3.64 -31.49
C GLY A 40 1.74 -4.92 -31.34
N THR A 41 1.43 -5.72 -30.32
CA THR A 41 1.86 -7.13 -30.25
C THR A 41 1.43 -7.85 -31.53
N ALA A 42 2.40 -8.43 -32.23
CA ALA A 42 2.27 -8.88 -33.61
C ALA A 42 1.06 -9.82 -33.80
N GLY A 43 0.08 -9.34 -34.57
CA GLY A 43 -0.94 -10.18 -35.16
C GLY A 43 -0.34 -10.99 -36.30
N ASP A 44 -0.08 -12.25 -36.00
CA ASP A 44 -0.15 -13.45 -36.84
C ASP A 44 -0.42 -13.21 -38.35
N THR A 45 0.63 -13.12 -39.17
CA THR A 45 0.66 -13.64 -40.56
C THR A 45 2.10 -13.65 -41.07
N ASP A 46 2.86 -14.68 -40.71
CA ASP A 46 3.81 -15.35 -41.61
C ASP A 46 4.20 -16.67 -40.95
N ALA A 47 4.27 -17.74 -41.74
CA ALA A 47 4.47 -19.10 -41.26
C ALA A 47 5.73 -19.21 -40.40
N GLU A 48 5.55 -19.23 -39.07
CA GLU A 48 6.62 -19.51 -38.13
C GLU A 48 7.19 -20.89 -38.44
N ALA A 49 8.51 -20.93 -38.63
CA ALA A 49 9.23 -22.19 -38.58
C ALA A 49 8.86 -22.90 -37.27
N PRO A 50 8.68 -24.24 -37.25
CA PRO A 50 8.37 -24.95 -36.03
C PRO A 50 9.45 -24.64 -35.01
N VAL A 51 9.08 -23.89 -33.96
CA VAL A 51 9.91 -23.68 -32.80
C VAL A 51 10.11 -25.07 -32.21
N GLU A 52 11.36 -25.55 -32.18
CA GLU A 52 11.66 -26.80 -31.46
C GLU A 52 11.18 -26.62 -30.02
N ASP A 53 10.34 -27.55 -29.54
CA ASP A 53 9.90 -27.57 -28.14
C ASP A 53 11.16 -27.61 -27.25
N ILE A 54 11.56 -26.46 -26.73
CA ILE A 54 12.62 -26.35 -25.74
C ILE A 54 12.06 -27.03 -24.49
N LYS A 55 12.54 -28.24 -24.20
CA LYS A 55 12.19 -28.92 -22.97
C LYS A 55 12.75 -28.08 -21.81
N LEU A 56 11.87 -27.37 -21.12
CA LEU A 56 12.22 -26.67 -19.88
C LEU A 56 12.79 -27.68 -18.87
N PRO A 57 13.79 -27.29 -18.07
CA PRO A 57 14.30 -28.13 -17.00
C PRO A 57 13.16 -28.49 -16.04
N ASP A 58 13.25 -29.67 -15.43
CA ASP A 58 12.26 -30.10 -14.43
C ASP A 58 12.38 -29.17 -13.20
N ASP A 59 11.25 -28.66 -12.72
CA ASP A 59 11.16 -27.81 -11.52
C ASP A 59 10.66 -28.58 -10.29
N GLU A 60 10.93 -28.03 -9.12
CA GLU A 60 10.49 -28.54 -7.82
C GLU A 60 9.80 -27.43 -7.01
N THR A 61 8.95 -27.82 -6.07
CA THR A 61 8.33 -26.89 -5.10
C THR A 61 9.14 -26.93 -3.80
N TYR A 62 9.55 -25.76 -3.34
CA TYR A 62 10.04 -25.56 -1.98
C TYR A 62 8.88 -25.16 -1.07
N GLU A 63 8.75 -25.82 0.08
CA GLU A 63 7.74 -25.50 1.10
C GLU A 63 8.46 -24.99 2.36
N SER A 64 8.14 -23.77 2.78
CA SER A 64 8.68 -23.17 3.99
C SER A 64 7.90 -23.61 5.23
N ASP A 65 8.60 -23.79 6.35
CA ASP A 65 7.99 -23.97 7.67
C ASP A 65 7.13 -22.76 8.11
N HIS A 66 7.26 -21.62 7.43
CA HIS A 66 6.51 -20.39 7.67
C HIS A 66 5.23 -20.25 6.82
N GLY A 67 4.82 -21.29 6.09
CA GLY A 67 3.53 -21.34 5.36
C GLY A 67 3.52 -20.68 3.98
N TRP A 68 4.70 -20.43 3.40
CA TRP A 68 4.82 -20.01 2.00
C TRP A 68 5.54 -21.08 1.17
N SER A 69 5.32 -21.08 -0.13
CA SER A 69 6.00 -22.00 -1.06
C SER A 69 6.32 -21.30 -2.38
N VAL A 70 7.33 -21.81 -3.09
CA VAL A 70 7.77 -21.32 -4.41
C VAL A 70 8.18 -22.49 -5.30
N ARG A 71 8.19 -22.30 -6.62
CA ARG A 71 8.80 -23.25 -7.57
C ARG A 71 10.17 -22.76 -8.00
N TYR A 72 11.10 -23.68 -8.14
CA TYR A 72 12.48 -23.38 -8.56
C TYR A 72 13.06 -24.55 -9.37
N VAL A 73 14.18 -24.31 -10.07
CA VAL A 73 14.90 -25.35 -10.83
C VAL A 73 16.13 -25.81 -10.02
N PRO A 74 16.11 -27.00 -9.38
CA PRO A 74 17.19 -27.41 -8.45
C PRO A 74 18.58 -27.53 -9.09
N SER A 75 18.66 -27.76 -10.40
CA SER A 75 19.95 -27.81 -11.11
C SER A 75 20.59 -26.43 -11.30
N LEU A 76 19.83 -25.35 -11.08
CA LEU A 76 20.26 -23.96 -11.26
C LEU A 76 20.28 -23.16 -9.97
N PHE A 77 19.84 -23.74 -8.84
CA PHE A 77 19.82 -23.06 -7.56
C PHE A 77 20.38 -23.93 -6.44
N THR A 78 21.14 -23.30 -5.54
CA THR A 78 21.40 -23.83 -4.20
C THR A 78 20.44 -23.15 -3.23
N VAL A 79 19.69 -23.95 -2.47
CA VAL A 79 18.80 -23.46 -1.42
C VAL A 79 19.52 -23.52 -0.09
N ASN A 80 19.63 -22.40 0.62
CA ASN A 80 20.17 -22.32 1.97
C ASN A 80 19.08 -21.88 2.95
N GLU A 81 18.93 -22.60 4.04
CA GLU A 81 17.89 -22.35 5.04
C GLU A 81 18.50 -21.82 6.34
N SER A 82 17.81 -20.86 6.94
CA SER A 82 18.03 -20.38 8.30
C SER A 82 16.68 -20.24 9.01
N ASP A 83 16.68 -19.86 10.29
CA ASP A 83 15.47 -19.88 11.14
C ASP A 83 14.28 -19.11 10.52
N ASN A 84 14.52 -17.94 9.92
CA ASN A 84 13.47 -17.09 9.35
C ASN A 84 13.73 -16.62 7.92
N GLU A 85 14.75 -17.15 7.26
CA GLU A 85 15.18 -16.73 5.92
C GLU A 85 15.60 -17.95 5.08
N THR A 86 15.23 -17.95 3.80
CA THR A 86 15.64 -18.96 2.82
C THR A 86 16.24 -18.28 1.59
N ASP A 87 17.48 -18.64 1.26
CA ASP A 87 18.20 -18.11 0.10
C ASP A 87 18.14 -19.07 -1.08
N PHE A 88 17.75 -18.57 -2.25
CA PHE A 88 17.86 -19.26 -3.53
C PHE A 88 19.00 -18.64 -4.33
N VAL A 89 20.18 -19.26 -4.28
CA VAL A 89 21.40 -18.77 -4.92
C VAL A 89 21.55 -19.40 -6.30
N TYR A 90 21.51 -18.59 -7.36
CA TYR A 90 21.65 -19.05 -8.74
C TYR A 90 23.06 -19.57 -9.00
N THR A 91 23.18 -20.80 -9.49
CA THR A 91 24.44 -21.50 -9.76
C THR A 91 24.77 -21.63 -11.23
N GLY A 92 23.90 -21.15 -12.13
CA GLY A 92 24.16 -21.11 -13.56
C GLY A 92 25.20 -20.07 -13.94
N GLU A 93 25.54 -20.00 -15.24
CA GLU A 93 26.43 -18.97 -15.77
C GLU A 93 25.78 -17.59 -15.60
N SER A 94 26.48 -16.67 -14.92
CA SER A 94 26.02 -15.30 -14.67
C SER A 94 27.20 -14.39 -14.29
N ALA A 95 26.98 -13.08 -14.27
CA ALA A 95 27.91 -12.18 -13.58
C ALA A 95 27.71 -12.31 -12.08
N GLY A 96 28.80 -12.37 -11.30
CA GLY A 96 28.71 -12.34 -9.83
C GLY A 96 27.84 -13.44 -9.23
N THR A 97 27.18 -13.12 -8.10
CA THR A 97 26.24 -14.03 -7.41
C THR A 97 24.85 -13.43 -7.54
N ASN A 98 23.94 -14.14 -8.18
CA ASN A 98 22.55 -13.73 -8.30
C ASN A 98 21.71 -14.56 -7.33
N MET A 99 20.83 -13.92 -6.56
CA MET A 99 20.00 -14.63 -5.58
C MET A 99 18.71 -13.88 -5.25
N VAL A 100 17.74 -14.65 -4.76
CA VAL A 100 16.57 -14.13 -4.03
C VAL A 100 16.55 -14.77 -2.64
N ALA A 101 16.43 -13.95 -1.60
CA ALA A 101 16.25 -14.36 -0.22
C ALA A 101 14.83 -14.05 0.21
N ILE A 102 14.12 -15.01 0.80
CA ILE A 102 12.76 -14.84 1.31
C ILE A 102 12.80 -14.93 2.83
N GLN A 103 12.39 -13.86 3.50
CA GLN A 103 12.45 -13.72 4.95
C GLN A 103 11.08 -13.41 5.55
N THR A 104 10.75 -14.07 6.67
CA THR A 104 9.57 -13.76 7.48
C THR A 104 9.97 -12.95 8.71
N ILE A 105 9.27 -11.84 8.96
CA ILE A 105 9.52 -10.89 10.05
C ILE A 105 8.20 -10.72 10.83
N GLU A 106 8.05 -11.42 11.96
CA GLU A 106 6.75 -11.56 12.66
C GLU A 106 6.24 -10.26 13.33
N ASP A 107 7.14 -9.42 13.86
CA ASP A 107 6.76 -8.30 14.74
C ASP A 107 6.84 -6.91 14.07
N LYS A 108 6.89 -6.85 12.73
CA LYS A 108 6.98 -5.58 12.00
C LYS A 108 6.04 -5.59 10.81
N LEU A 109 5.32 -4.49 10.63
CA LEU A 109 4.56 -4.25 9.40
C LEU A 109 5.47 -3.71 8.29
N PRO A 110 5.06 -3.83 7.01
CA PRO A 110 5.87 -3.40 5.88
C PRO A 110 6.47 -1.99 5.98
N PRO A 111 5.76 -0.96 6.48
CA PRO A 111 6.34 0.37 6.62
C PRO A 111 7.58 0.44 7.51
N GLU A 112 7.59 -0.31 8.61
CA GLU A 112 8.72 -0.34 9.54
C GLU A 112 9.94 -1.01 8.90
N VAL A 113 9.71 -2.10 8.16
CA VAL A 113 10.76 -2.79 7.40
C VAL A 113 11.33 -1.89 6.30
N ILE A 114 10.48 -1.18 5.55
CA ILE A 114 10.89 -0.24 4.51
C ILE A 114 11.71 0.91 5.10
N ASP A 115 11.29 1.49 6.23
CA ASP A 115 12.03 2.56 6.89
C ASP A 115 13.43 2.10 7.34
N GLU A 116 13.57 0.84 7.76
CA GLU A 116 14.88 0.24 8.08
C GLU A 116 15.73 0.00 6.84
N LEU A 117 15.17 -0.60 5.80
CA LEU A 117 15.85 -0.87 4.53
C LEU A 117 16.35 0.40 3.89
N THR A 118 15.54 1.46 3.87
CA THR A 118 15.86 2.71 3.17
C THR A 118 16.77 3.65 3.96
N LYS A 119 17.00 3.40 5.25
CA LYS A 119 17.75 4.30 6.15
C LYS A 119 19.19 4.58 5.71
N SER A 120 19.86 3.61 5.09
CA SER A 120 21.25 3.72 4.62
C SER A 120 21.38 4.21 3.19
N HIS A 121 20.28 4.31 2.45
CA HIS A 121 20.28 4.66 1.03
C HIS A 121 19.83 6.11 0.84
N LYS A 122 20.40 6.79 -0.15
CA LYS A 122 20.08 8.19 -0.45
C LYS A 122 18.98 8.33 -1.47
N ASP A 123 18.84 7.33 -2.34
CA ASP A 123 17.94 7.38 -3.48
C ASP A 123 17.31 6.00 -3.70
N MET A 124 16.23 5.69 -2.97
CA MET A 124 15.42 4.49 -3.22
C MET A 124 14.12 4.89 -3.91
N VAL A 125 13.74 4.12 -4.91
CA VAL A 125 12.48 4.26 -5.65
C VAL A 125 11.48 3.28 -5.06
N ILE A 126 10.38 3.80 -4.54
CA ILE A 126 9.26 3.00 -4.02
C ILE A 126 8.16 2.91 -5.09
N ARG A 127 7.75 1.68 -5.41
CA ARG A 127 6.57 1.37 -6.22
C ARG A 127 5.65 0.43 -5.45
N GLU A 128 4.39 0.39 -5.85
CA GLU A 128 3.37 -0.40 -5.17
C GLU A 128 2.46 -1.07 -6.20
N GLY A 129 1.88 -2.22 -5.88
CA GLY A 129 1.13 -3.03 -6.83
C GLY A 129 0.76 -4.42 -6.30
N SER A 130 0.12 -5.21 -7.15
CA SER A 130 -0.21 -6.62 -6.86
C SER A 130 1.05 -7.49 -6.85
N LEU A 131 1.20 -8.34 -5.83
CA LEU A 131 2.30 -9.29 -5.71
C LEU A 131 2.24 -10.33 -6.85
N GLY A 132 3.36 -10.55 -7.54
CA GLY A 132 3.47 -11.63 -8.52
C GLY A 132 3.17 -12.99 -7.86
N GLY A 133 2.35 -13.81 -8.50
CA GLY A 133 1.89 -15.09 -7.95
C GLY A 133 0.64 -15.01 -7.06
N ASP A 134 0.31 -13.85 -6.48
CA ASP A 134 -0.91 -13.61 -5.70
C ASP A 134 -1.49 -12.20 -5.97
N GLU A 135 -2.33 -12.11 -7.00
CA GLU A 135 -2.96 -10.85 -7.43
C GLU A 135 -3.84 -10.20 -6.35
N ASN A 136 -4.24 -10.94 -5.32
CA ASN A 136 -5.07 -10.41 -4.23
C ASN A 136 -4.24 -9.75 -3.12
N ARG A 137 -2.91 -9.81 -3.22
CA ARG A 137 -2.01 -9.19 -2.24
C ARG A 137 -1.34 -7.97 -2.82
N TRP A 138 -1.36 -6.91 -2.03
CA TRP A 138 -0.64 -5.68 -2.32
C TRP A 138 0.76 -5.73 -1.72
N ALA A 139 1.76 -5.40 -2.52
CA ALA A 139 3.15 -5.36 -2.12
C ALA A 139 3.79 -4.02 -2.45
N ILE A 140 4.97 -3.80 -1.90
CA ILE A 140 5.78 -2.60 -2.05
C ILE A 140 7.14 -3.01 -2.59
N TRP A 141 7.50 -2.50 -3.76
CA TRP A 141 8.81 -2.67 -4.39
C TRP A 141 9.71 -1.51 -3.98
N VAL A 142 10.87 -1.83 -3.45
CA VAL A 142 11.90 -0.86 -3.07
C VAL A 142 13.13 -1.16 -3.91
N MET A 143 13.44 -0.27 -4.84
CA MET A 143 14.54 -0.44 -5.81
C MET A 143 15.58 0.67 -5.65
N PRO A 144 16.85 0.44 -5.98
CA PRO A 144 17.85 1.49 -5.98
C PRO A 144 17.56 2.48 -7.10
N GLY A 145 17.65 3.77 -6.78
CA GLY A 145 17.68 4.83 -7.76
C GLY A 145 18.99 4.84 -8.57
N PRO A 146 19.07 5.67 -9.63
CA PRO A 146 20.23 5.69 -10.53
C PRO A 146 21.58 5.91 -9.82
N ASP A 147 21.58 6.62 -8.70
CA ASP A 147 22.79 6.95 -7.94
C ASP A 147 23.22 5.85 -6.94
N GLU A 148 22.38 4.85 -6.70
CA GLU A 148 22.64 3.72 -5.79
C GLU A 148 23.17 2.47 -6.52
N VAL A 149 23.13 2.45 -7.85
CA VAL A 149 23.62 1.32 -8.64
C VAL A 149 25.15 1.22 -8.53
N GLN A 150 25.65 0.09 -8.03
CA GLN A 150 27.08 -0.13 -7.86
C GLN A 150 27.68 -0.76 -9.12
N GLU A 151 28.84 -0.28 -9.56
CA GLU A 151 29.66 -0.95 -10.57
C GLU A 151 30.73 -1.79 -9.89
N SER A 152 30.75 -3.07 -10.19
CA SER A 152 31.78 -4.00 -9.71
C SER A 152 33.07 -3.88 -10.54
N GLU A 153 34.17 -4.43 -10.02
CA GLU A 153 35.49 -4.36 -10.67
C GLU A 153 35.54 -4.98 -12.08
N ASN A 154 34.63 -5.90 -12.40
CA ASN A 154 34.55 -6.55 -13.70
C ASN A 154 33.64 -5.81 -14.70
N GLY A 155 33.07 -4.66 -14.30
CA GLY A 155 32.15 -3.86 -15.11
C GLY A 155 30.68 -4.30 -15.03
N SER A 156 30.35 -5.34 -14.27
CA SER A 156 28.96 -5.71 -13.99
C SER A 156 28.33 -4.73 -13.00
N ARG A 157 27.02 -4.49 -13.13
CA ARG A 157 26.25 -3.64 -12.22
C ARG A 157 25.52 -4.49 -11.18
N ILE A 158 25.51 -4.03 -9.94
CA ILE A 158 24.85 -4.71 -8.82
C ILE A 158 23.60 -3.92 -8.45
N TYR A 159 22.48 -4.63 -8.36
CA TYR A 159 21.18 -4.13 -7.90
C TYR A 159 20.78 -4.89 -6.64
N GLU A 160 20.34 -4.15 -5.64
CA GLU A 160 19.76 -4.66 -4.40
C GLU A 160 18.31 -4.17 -4.34
N ASP A 161 17.38 -5.04 -4.77
CA ASP A 161 15.95 -4.74 -4.81
C ASP A 161 15.22 -5.48 -3.69
N TYR A 162 14.06 -4.98 -3.29
CA TYR A 162 13.22 -5.59 -2.27
C TYR A 162 11.75 -5.61 -2.69
N ILE A 163 11.04 -6.69 -2.35
CA ILE A 163 9.57 -6.75 -2.35
C ILE A 163 9.12 -6.98 -0.92
N VAL A 164 8.24 -6.12 -0.43
CA VAL A 164 7.76 -6.13 0.95
C VAL A 164 6.24 -6.25 0.95
N THR A 165 5.69 -7.25 1.64
CA THR A 165 4.24 -7.44 1.77
C THR A 165 3.88 -7.85 3.20
N GLU A 166 2.69 -7.45 3.66
CA GLU A 166 2.16 -7.94 4.93
C GLU A 166 1.83 -9.44 4.82
N TYR A 167 2.22 -10.20 5.84
CA TYR A 167 2.04 -11.65 5.90
C TYR A 167 1.90 -12.12 7.36
N ASN A 168 0.76 -12.72 7.69
CA ASN A 168 0.44 -13.32 9.01
C ASN A 168 0.75 -12.41 10.21
N GLY A 169 0.28 -11.15 10.15
CA GLY A 169 0.49 -10.14 11.18
C GLY A 169 1.86 -9.46 11.18
N GLY A 170 2.80 -9.95 10.36
CA GLY A 170 4.13 -9.39 10.17
C GLY A 170 4.41 -9.03 8.71
N THR A 171 5.66 -9.21 8.29
CA THR A 171 6.14 -8.91 6.93
C THR A 171 6.80 -10.12 6.29
N LEU A 172 6.49 -10.36 5.02
CA LEU A 172 7.30 -11.17 4.13
C LEU A 172 8.18 -10.24 3.27
N LEU A 173 9.48 -10.44 3.36
CA LEU A 173 10.49 -9.67 2.64
C LEU A 173 11.19 -10.56 1.62
N LEU A 174 11.13 -10.20 0.35
CA LEU A 174 11.97 -10.79 -0.69
C LEU A 174 13.11 -9.81 -1.00
N SER A 175 14.35 -10.23 -0.77
CA SER A 175 15.55 -9.45 -1.08
C SER A 175 16.25 -10.02 -2.29
N PHE A 176 16.60 -9.18 -3.26
CA PHE A 176 17.23 -9.59 -4.51
C PHE A 176 18.64 -9.03 -4.58
N ILE A 177 19.61 -9.86 -4.92
CA ILE A 177 20.93 -9.39 -5.38
C ILE A 177 21.08 -9.82 -6.83
N THR A 178 21.14 -8.84 -7.73
CA THR A 178 21.25 -9.08 -9.17
C THR A 178 22.50 -8.41 -9.73
N HIS A 179 23.31 -9.17 -10.44
CA HIS A 179 24.49 -8.73 -11.16
C HIS A 179 24.23 -8.77 -12.67
N ILE A 180 24.20 -7.59 -13.30
CA ILE A 180 23.99 -7.46 -14.74
C ILE A 180 25.34 -7.44 -15.45
N SER A 181 25.58 -8.44 -16.30
CA SER A 181 26.81 -8.63 -17.05
C SER A 181 26.93 -7.70 -18.26
N GLY A 182 25.81 -7.19 -18.77
CA GLY A 182 25.71 -6.48 -20.04
C GLY A 182 25.64 -7.41 -21.25
N GLN A 183 25.47 -8.72 -21.02
CA GLN A 183 25.20 -9.72 -22.04
C GLN A 183 23.73 -10.15 -21.92
N ASP A 184 22.89 -9.59 -22.80
CA ASP A 184 21.44 -9.76 -22.75
C ASP A 184 21.00 -11.23 -22.57
N GLU A 185 21.63 -12.19 -23.27
CA GLU A 185 21.27 -13.61 -23.16
C GLU A 185 21.51 -14.19 -21.76
N LEU A 186 22.63 -13.84 -21.11
CA LEU A 186 22.92 -14.29 -19.75
C LEU A 186 22.03 -13.58 -18.73
N ASP A 187 21.87 -12.27 -18.89
CA ASP A 187 21.11 -11.44 -17.96
C ASP A 187 19.61 -11.80 -18.00
N THR A 188 19.07 -12.08 -19.18
CA THR A 188 17.69 -12.57 -19.36
C THR A 188 17.52 -13.94 -18.74
N ALA A 189 18.42 -14.90 -18.97
CA ALA A 189 18.29 -16.23 -18.40
C ALA A 189 18.25 -16.20 -16.86
N VAL A 190 19.14 -15.42 -16.23
CA VAL A 190 19.14 -15.23 -14.77
C VAL A 190 17.82 -14.59 -14.31
N SER A 191 17.38 -13.53 -14.99
CA SER A 191 16.14 -12.83 -14.65
C SER A 191 14.93 -13.73 -14.74
N ASP A 192 14.82 -14.59 -15.76
CA ASP A 192 13.69 -15.50 -15.95
C ASP A 192 13.61 -16.52 -14.80
N TYR A 193 14.74 -17.12 -14.41
CA TYR A 193 14.76 -18.12 -13.33
C TYR A 193 14.51 -17.51 -11.95
N ILE A 194 14.98 -16.28 -11.68
CA ILE A 194 14.65 -15.58 -10.43
C ILE A 194 13.19 -15.15 -10.43
N SER A 195 12.67 -14.62 -11.55
CA SER A 195 11.27 -14.20 -11.66
C SER A 195 10.33 -15.39 -11.45
N MET A 196 10.69 -16.58 -11.94
CA MET A 196 9.92 -17.80 -11.68
C MET A 196 9.70 -18.08 -10.19
N ILE A 197 10.69 -17.81 -9.33
CA ILE A 197 10.53 -17.99 -7.87
C ILE A 197 9.48 -17.03 -7.33
N VAL A 198 9.50 -15.77 -7.77
CA VAL A 198 8.54 -14.74 -7.35
C VAL A 198 7.14 -15.01 -7.90
N ASP A 199 7.02 -15.30 -9.19
CA ASP A 199 5.75 -15.51 -9.89
C ASP A 199 5.02 -16.77 -9.43
N THR A 200 5.72 -17.69 -8.76
CA THR A 200 5.17 -18.93 -8.21
C THR A 200 5.05 -18.91 -6.69
N LEU A 201 5.26 -17.75 -6.06
CA LEU A 201 5.06 -17.56 -4.63
C LEU A 201 3.58 -17.81 -4.28
N VAL A 202 3.37 -18.77 -3.39
CA VAL A 202 2.05 -19.09 -2.82
C VAL A 202 2.13 -18.89 -1.31
N LEU A 203 1.14 -18.18 -0.77
CA LEU A 203 1.02 -17.85 0.65
C LEU A 203 -0.20 -18.59 1.23
N ASP A 204 0.01 -19.74 1.89
CA ASP A 204 -1.07 -20.59 2.43
C ASP A 204 -0.64 -21.36 3.71
N PRO A 205 -1.24 -21.09 4.89
CA PRO A 205 -2.33 -20.14 5.13
C PRO A 205 -1.81 -18.71 5.16
N SER A 206 -2.64 -17.77 4.69
CA SER A 206 -2.30 -16.37 4.73
C SER A 206 -3.48 -15.53 5.22
N GLU A 207 -3.23 -14.76 6.29
CA GLU A 207 -4.22 -13.83 6.84
C GLU A 207 -4.43 -12.63 5.89
N PRO A 208 -5.62 -12.00 5.88
CA PRO A 208 -5.86 -10.77 5.13
C PRO A 208 -4.91 -9.65 5.58
N GLN A 209 -4.52 -8.78 4.65
CA GLN A 209 -3.70 -7.61 4.99
C GLN A 209 -4.51 -6.62 5.83
N THR A 210 -3.99 -6.26 6.99
CA THR A 210 -4.63 -5.38 7.96
C THR A 210 -4.07 -3.96 7.95
N MET A 211 -2.84 -3.76 7.44
CA MET A 211 -2.15 -2.47 7.40
C MET A 211 -2.89 -1.40 6.59
N TYR A 212 -3.85 -1.81 5.76
CA TYR A 212 -4.66 -0.96 4.89
C TYR A 212 -6.10 -0.76 5.38
N ASN A 213 -6.53 -1.42 6.46
CA ASN A 213 -7.94 -1.44 6.91
C ASN A 213 -8.50 -0.05 7.23
N ASP A 214 -7.63 0.89 7.60
CA ASP A 214 -7.96 2.25 7.96
C ASP A 214 -8.14 3.18 6.77
N ARG A 215 -7.85 2.77 5.53
CA ARG A 215 -7.86 3.66 4.34
C ARG A 215 -9.15 3.65 3.51
N PRO A 216 -9.81 2.51 3.27
CA PRO A 216 -11.01 2.47 2.45
C PRO A 216 -12.08 3.46 2.93
N GLY A 217 -12.71 4.14 1.99
CA GLY A 217 -13.70 5.17 2.26
C GLY A 217 -13.88 6.15 1.10
N THR A 218 -14.96 6.91 1.18
CA THR A 218 -15.19 8.07 0.32
C THR A 218 -14.61 9.29 1.04
N TYR A 219 -13.84 10.11 0.36
CA TYR A 219 -13.27 11.34 0.88
C TYR A 219 -13.71 12.50 0.02
N VAL A 220 -14.18 13.57 0.64
CA VAL A 220 -14.78 14.72 -0.05
C VAL A 220 -14.05 16.00 0.30
N ARG A 221 -13.95 16.89 -0.69
CA ARG A 221 -13.41 18.24 -0.54
C ARG A 221 -14.39 19.20 -1.19
N SER A 222 -14.82 20.22 -0.47
CA SER A 222 -15.63 21.31 -1.05
C SER A 222 -14.75 22.51 -1.39
N ASN A 223 -14.86 23.00 -2.62
CA ASN A 223 -14.19 24.20 -3.10
C ASN A 223 -15.20 25.14 -3.75
N THR A 224 -15.02 26.45 -3.53
CA THR A 224 -15.80 27.48 -4.20
C THR A 224 -14.99 28.04 -5.36
N ASP A 225 -15.50 27.89 -6.57
CA ASP A 225 -14.98 28.50 -7.79
C ASP A 225 -15.91 29.62 -8.26
N GLU A 226 -15.38 30.62 -8.96
CA GLU A 226 -16.20 31.67 -9.59
C GLU A 226 -16.29 31.41 -11.10
N LEU A 227 -17.50 31.17 -11.60
CA LEU A 227 -17.78 31.00 -13.03
C LEU A 227 -18.81 32.03 -13.48
N ASP A 228 -18.43 32.87 -14.45
CA ASP A 228 -19.26 33.95 -14.98
C ASP A 228 -19.83 34.91 -13.91
N GLY A 229 -19.07 35.15 -12.83
CA GLY A 229 -19.48 36.04 -11.73
C GLY A 229 -20.40 35.39 -10.70
N ASN A 230 -20.62 34.08 -10.77
CA ASN A 230 -21.35 33.31 -9.76
C ASN A 230 -20.42 32.37 -9.01
N GLU A 231 -20.55 32.33 -7.68
CA GLU A 231 -19.91 31.31 -6.86
C GLU A 231 -20.57 29.95 -7.11
N LEU A 232 -19.79 29.00 -7.58
CA LEU A 232 -20.14 27.61 -7.74
C LEU A 232 -19.40 26.81 -6.67
N VAL A 233 -20.14 26.14 -5.79
CA VAL A 233 -19.56 25.13 -4.90
C VAL A 233 -19.39 23.85 -5.71
N LYS A 234 -18.15 23.41 -5.84
CA LYS A 234 -17.77 22.13 -6.40
C LYS A 234 -17.39 21.19 -5.26
N THR A 235 -17.64 19.90 -5.47
CA THR A 235 -17.25 18.84 -4.56
C THR A 235 -16.34 17.90 -5.33
N ASP A 236 -15.09 17.85 -4.92
CA ASP A 236 -14.13 16.86 -5.38
C ASP A 236 -14.29 15.60 -4.50
N VAL A 237 -14.14 14.42 -5.11
CA VAL A 237 -14.34 13.12 -4.46
C VAL A 237 -13.14 12.22 -4.70
N LEU A 238 -12.66 11.56 -3.67
CA LEU A 238 -11.67 10.50 -3.73
C LEU A 238 -12.25 9.24 -3.07
N GLN A 239 -12.47 8.19 -3.86
CA GLN A 239 -12.94 6.90 -3.36
C GLN A 239 -11.79 5.91 -3.30
N LEU A 240 -11.55 5.31 -2.14
CA LEU A 240 -10.63 4.20 -1.94
C LEU A 240 -11.44 2.94 -1.59
N ASN A 241 -11.40 1.90 -2.42
CA ASN A 241 -12.07 0.62 -2.20
C ASN A 241 -11.12 -0.37 -1.52
N HIS A 242 -11.65 -1.35 -0.78
CA HIS A 242 -10.84 -2.36 -0.06
C HIS A 242 -9.88 -3.18 -0.93
N ASP A 243 -10.14 -3.31 -2.23
CA ASP A 243 -9.35 -4.09 -3.18
C ASP A 243 -8.24 -3.26 -3.86
N HIS A 244 -7.79 -2.17 -3.24
CA HIS A 244 -6.80 -1.24 -3.78
C HIS A 244 -7.22 -0.50 -5.07
N THR A 245 -8.49 -0.60 -5.48
CA THR A 245 -9.07 0.20 -6.57
C THR A 245 -9.76 1.45 -6.05
N GLY A 246 -10.10 2.37 -6.95
CA GLY A 246 -10.82 3.58 -6.57
C GLY A 246 -11.10 4.51 -7.74
N PHE A 247 -11.56 5.72 -7.43
CA PHE A 247 -11.58 6.82 -8.39
C PHE A 247 -11.26 8.16 -7.73
N LEU A 248 -10.66 9.06 -8.50
CA LEU A 248 -10.44 10.46 -8.16
C LEU A 248 -11.29 11.32 -9.10
N SER A 249 -12.24 12.06 -8.53
CA SER A 249 -13.11 13.01 -9.22
C SER A 249 -12.69 14.43 -8.84
N LEU A 250 -11.87 15.05 -9.69
CA LEU A 250 -11.56 16.47 -9.62
C LEU A 250 -12.33 17.19 -10.73
N GLN A 251 -11.79 17.20 -11.96
CA GLN A 251 -12.49 17.72 -13.14
C GLN A 251 -13.20 16.60 -13.92
N ASP A 252 -12.55 15.45 -14.01
CA ASP A 252 -13.04 14.22 -14.61
C ASP A 252 -12.94 13.10 -13.57
N ASP A 253 -13.69 12.00 -13.79
CA ASP A 253 -13.58 10.79 -12.99
C ASP A 253 -12.44 9.93 -13.52
N ILE A 254 -11.40 9.76 -12.71
CA ILE A 254 -10.19 9.05 -13.09
C ILE A 254 -10.11 7.76 -12.26
N PRO A 255 -10.11 6.57 -12.89
CA PRO A 255 -9.92 5.32 -12.17
C PRO A 255 -8.49 5.21 -11.65
N ILE A 256 -8.35 4.90 -10.37
CA ILE A 256 -7.06 4.84 -9.67
C ILE A 256 -6.82 3.47 -9.03
N LEU A 257 -5.55 3.20 -8.78
CA LEU A 257 -5.08 2.26 -7.78
C LEU A 257 -4.51 3.04 -6.59
N TRP A 258 -4.54 2.47 -5.40
CA TRP A 258 -3.99 3.10 -4.21
C TRP A 258 -3.20 2.10 -3.36
N GLY A 259 -2.15 2.60 -2.72
CA GLY A 259 -1.27 1.82 -1.86
C GLY A 259 -1.00 2.51 -0.53
N TYR A 260 0.08 2.15 0.14
CA TYR A 260 0.54 2.68 1.42
C TYR A 260 0.72 4.21 1.43
N LYS A 261 1.38 4.78 0.42
CA LYS A 261 1.66 6.24 0.33
C LYS A 261 1.34 6.86 -1.03
N LYS A 262 0.91 6.06 -2.00
CA LYS A 262 0.69 6.51 -3.38
C LYS A 262 -0.71 6.21 -3.90
N ILE A 263 -1.23 7.15 -4.68
CA ILE A 263 -2.36 6.96 -5.59
C ILE A 263 -1.81 6.99 -7.00
N MET A 264 -2.24 6.07 -7.85
CA MET A 264 -1.72 5.88 -9.21
C MET A 264 -2.88 5.79 -10.19
N GLY A 265 -2.72 6.33 -11.38
CA GLY A 265 -3.65 6.05 -12.47
C GLY A 265 -3.61 4.57 -12.84
N THR A 266 -4.76 3.96 -13.15
CA THR A 266 -4.81 2.55 -13.59
C THR A 266 -4.03 2.27 -14.87
N GLN A 267 -3.65 3.31 -15.63
CA GLN A 267 -2.81 3.21 -16.82
C GLN A 267 -1.32 3.49 -16.54
N GLY A 268 -0.95 3.77 -15.28
CA GLY A 268 0.41 4.13 -14.88
C GLY A 268 0.87 5.50 -15.41
N ASP A 269 -0.07 6.35 -15.80
CA ASP A 269 0.15 7.66 -16.42
C ASP A 269 0.48 8.77 -15.42
N PHE A 270 0.04 8.62 -14.16
CA PHE A 270 0.39 9.51 -13.06
C PHE A 270 0.52 8.78 -11.73
N PHE A 271 1.18 9.44 -10.78
CA PHE A 271 1.23 9.05 -9.38
C PHE A 271 1.20 10.31 -8.50
N TYR A 272 0.47 10.24 -7.40
CA TYR A 272 0.39 11.29 -6.39
C TYR A 272 0.72 10.69 -5.02
N ASP A 273 1.56 11.39 -4.27
CA ASP A 273 1.80 11.04 -2.87
C ASP A 273 0.61 11.52 -2.04
N TYR A 274 0.27 10.77 -1.00
CA TYR A 274 -0.73 11.20 -0.04
C TYR A 274 -0.34 10.85 1.40
N THR A 275 -0.92 11.57 2.34
CA THR A 275 -0.85 11.25 3.77
C THR A 275 -2.27 11.04 4.32
N LEU A 276 -2.38 10.21 5.35
CA LEU A 276 -3.63 9.97 6.07
C LEU A 276 -3.42 10.28 7.55
N ASP A 277 -4.32 11.08 8.11
CA ASP A 277 -4.37 11.46 9.53
C ASP A 277 -5.82 11.34 10.01
N GLY A 278 -6.17 10.16 10.55
CA GLY A 278 -7.55 9.80 10.85
C GLY A 278 -8.46 9.87 9.62
N ASP A 279 -9.51 10.69 9.69
CA ASP A 279 -10.45 10.89 8.58
C ASP A 279 -9.99 11.94 7.55
N ARG A 280 -8.81 12.56 7.75
CA ARG A 280 -8.25 13.54 6.83
C ARG A 280 -7.22 12.91 5.91
N LEU A 281 -7.42 13.03 4.61
CA LEU A 281 -6.46 12.63 3.58
C LEU A 281 -5.92 13.87 2.87
N THR A 282 -4.59 14.02 2.83
CA THR A 282 -3.93 15.10 2.09
C THR A 282 -3.22 14.54 0.87
N LEU A 283 -3.71 14.90 -0.32
CA LEU A 283 -3.17 14.48 -1.61
C LEU A 283 -2.24 15.56 -2.17
N ASN A 284 -1.01 15.21 -2.54
CA ASN A 284 -0.11 16.10 -3.26
C ASN A 284 -0.37 16.01 -4.77
N TYR A 285 -1.24 16.88 -5.27
CA TYR A 285 -1.64 16.96 -6.66
C TYR A 285 -0.84 18.04 -7.40
N ASP A 286 0.13 17.63 -8.22
CA ASP A 286 1.01 18.51 -9.01
C ASP A 286 1.70 19.61 -8.16
N GLY A 287 2.14 19.26 -6.95
CA GLY A 287 2.78 20.18 -6.01
C GLY A 287 1.82 21.03 -5.19
N THR A 288 0.50 20.79 -5.31
CA THR A 288 -0.54 21.43 -4.50
C THR A 288 -1.13 20.41 -3.54
N GLU A 289 -1.20 20.74 -2.25
CA GLU A 289 -1.86 19.90 -1.26
C GLU A 289 -3.38 20.09 -1.34
N LEU A 290 -4.10 19.00 -1.60
CA LEU A 290 -5.55 18.92 -1.59
C LEU A 290 -5.98 18.12 -0.37
N GLU A 291 -6.68 18.77 0.56
CA GLU A 291 -7.23 18.10 1.74
C GLU A 291 -8.64 17.60 1.48
N PHE A 292 -8.87 16.32 1.74
CA PHE A 292 -10.18 15.68 1.72
C PHE A 292 -10.52 15.16 3.12
N ILE A 293 -11.82 15.17 3.44
CA ILE A 293 -12.37 14.63 4.67
C ILE A 293 -13.22 13.42 4.33
N ARG A 294 -13.04 12.31 5.05
CA ARG A 294 -13.85 11.11 4.85
C ARG A 294 -15.33 11.41 5.03
N GLU A 295 -16.12 11.14 4.00
CA GLU A 295 -17.58 11.19 4.03
C GLU A 295 -18.12 9.92 4.68
N GLY A 296 -19.09 10.07 5.59
CA GLY A 296 -19.96 8.96 5.94
C GLY A 296 -19.28 7.76 6.59
N ARG A 297 -18.29 7.94 7.49
CA ARG A 297 -18.29 7.04 8.64
C ARG A 297 -19.62 7.31 9.35
N GLU A 298 -20.66 6.55 9.00
CA GLU A 298 -21.74 6.30 9.95
C GLU A 298 -21.01 5.74 11.16
N HIS A 299 -20.74 6.61 12.12
CA HIS A 299 -20.25 6.20 13.40
C HIS A 299 -21.35 5.31 13.96
N GLU A 300 -21.14 4.00 13.84
CA GLU A 300 -22.06 3.01 14.37
C GLU A 300 -22.03 3.20 15.88
N LEU A 301 -23.12 3.75 16.42
CA LEU A 301 -23.23 4.02 17.84
C LEU A 301 -22.92 2.72 18.58
N SER A 302 -21.96 2.78 19.49
CA SER A 302 -21.62 1.68 20.38
C SER A 302 -22.78 1.33 21.32
N VAL A 303 -23.82 2.16 21.36
CA VAL A 303 -25.08 1.91 22.06
C VAL A 303 -26.30 2.32 21.23
N ASP A 304 -27.27 1.41 21.08
CA ASP A 304 -28.58 1.74 20.48
C ASP A 304 -29.39 2.62 21.44
N ILE A 305 -29.59 3.89 21.06
CA ILE A 305 -30.37 4.88 21.82
C ILE A 305 -31.86 4.89 21.48
N THR A 306 -32.34 3.99 20.62
CA THR A 306 -33.75 3.95 20.19
C THR A 306 -34.67 3.74 21.40
N GLY A 307 -35.58 4.70 21.63
CA GLY A 307 -36.52 4.67 22.75
C GLY A 307 -35.93 5.07 24.11
N CYS A 308 -34.73 5.66 24.14
CA CYS A 308 -34.18 6.27 25.34
C CYS A 308 -34.75 7.67 25.54
N ASP A 309 -35.41 7.92 26.67
CA ASP A 309 -35.95 9.24 27.04
C ASP A 309 -34.97 10.06 27.90
N THR A 310 -33.95 9.41 28.47
CA THR A 310 -32.97 10.02 29.37
C THR A 310 -31.58 9.42 29.15
N PHE A 311 -30.53 10.14 29.54
CA PHE A 311 -29.17 9.61 29.60
C PHE A 311 -29.07 8.35 30.45
N THR A 312 -29.86 8.23 31.52
CA THR A 312 -29.90 7.00 32.33
C THR A 312 -30.35 5.79 31.51
N HIS A 313 -31.30 5.94 30.58
CA HIS A 313 -31.70 4.83 29.70
C HIS A 313 -30.58 4.41 28.75
N ILE A 314 -29.70 5.34 28.32
CA ILE A 314 -28.51 5.02 27.51
C ILE A 314 -27.50 4.26 28.37
N VAL A 315 -27.20 4.77 29.57
CA VAL A 315 -26.27 4.15 30.53
C VAL A 315 -26.70 2.72 30.90
N ASP A 316 -28.00 2.49 31.11
CA ASP A 316 -28.56 1.18 31.45
C ASP A 316 -28.42 0.15 30.30
N ARG A 317 -28.04 0.58 29.09
CA ARG A 317 -27.82 -0.28 27.90
C ARG A 317 -26.35 -0.53 27.58
N LEU A 318 -25.42 0.08 28.32
CA LEU A 318 -23.99 -0.11 28.08
C LEU A 318 -23.59 -1.56 28.38
N SER A 319 -22.72 -2.11 27.54
CA SER A 319 -22.10 -3.41 27.70
C SER A 319 -20.93 -3.35 28.68
N ASP A 320 -20.57 -4.49 29.26
CA ASP A 320 -19.38 -4.61 30.11
C ASP A 320 -18.13 -4.10 29.36
N GLY A 321 -17.38 -3.19 29.98
CA GLY A 321 -16.17 -2.58 29.42
C GLY A 321 -16.37 -1.16 28.87
N GLN A 322 -17.61 -0.78 28.51
CA GLN A 322 -17.93 0.59 28.11
C GLN A 322 -17.89 1.54 29.31
N GLY A 323 -17.44 2.76 29.07
CA GLY A 323 -17.38 3.83 30.05
C GLY A 323 -18.40 4.92 29.76
N TYR A 324 -18.79 5.70 30.77
CA TYR A 324 -19.57 6.91 30.54
C TYR A 324 -19.21 8.02 31.52
N ALA A 325 -19.44 9.26 31.11
CA ALA A 325 -19.38 10.43 31.96
C ALA A 325 -20.55 11.36 31.64
N ASN A 326 -21.35 11.70 32.64
CA ASN A 326 -22.37 12.75 32.52
C ASN A 326 -21.80 14.05 33.06
N VAL A 327 -21.55 15.00 32.16
CA VAL A 327 -20.72 16.17 32.40
C VAL A 327 -21.39 17.41 31.82
N LYS A 328 -20.89 18.58 32.19
CA LYS A 328 -21.24 19.82 31.48
C LYS A 328 -20.13 20.13 30.49
N LEU A 329 -20.50 20.57 29.29
CA LEU A 329 -19.60 21.23 28.34
C LEU A 329 -20.11 22.66 28.15
N GLY A 330 -19.41 23.63 28.75
CA GLY A 330 -19.97 24.96 28.99
C GLY A 330 -21.24 24.89 29.85
N ASP A 331 -22.37 25.39 29.30
CA ASP A 331 -23.68 25.36 29.97
C ASP A 331 -24.54 24.13 29.61
N THR A 332 -24.09 23.30 28.68
CA THR A 332 -24.86 22.16 28.14
C THR A 332 -24.58 20.89 28.92
N ASP A 333 -25.63 20.15 29.31
CA ASP A 333 -25.49 18.81 29.87
C ASP A 333 -25.25 17.79 28.75
N VAL A 334 -24.19 17.00 28.89
CA VAL A 334 -23.67 16.08 27.88
C VAL A 334 -23.41 14.72 28.52
N LEU A 335 -23.80 13.65 27.83
CA LEU A 335 -23.36 12.30 28.15
C LEU A 335 -22.28 11.90 27.16
N LEU A 336 -21.10 11.61 27.68
CA LEU A 336 -20.00 10.98 26.96
C LEU A 336 -20.08 9.47 27.18
N VAL A 337 -20.07 8.68 26.11
CA VAL A 337 -20.04 7.21 26.17
C VAL A 337 -18.83 6.71 25.39
N SER A 338 -17.95 5.97 26.04
CA SER A 338 -16.79 5.38 25.38
C SER A 338 -17.12 3.97 24.90
N SER A 339 -16.57 3.58 23.74
CA SER A 339 -16.70 2.21 23.23
C SER A 339 -15.95 1.20 24.10
N GLY A 340 -14.97 1.64 24.89
CA GLY A 340 -14.21 0.81 25.80
C GLY A 340 -13.26 1.60 26.70
N THR A 341 -13.03 1.09 27.91
CA THR A 341 -12.11 1.70 28.88
C THR A 341 -10.90 0.80 29.16
N TYR A 342 -9.79 1.42 29.54
CA TYR A 342 -8.59 0.71 30.00
C TYR A 342 -8.08 1.32 31.30
N GLU A 343 -7.37 0.51 32.09
CA GLU A 343 -6.75 0.93 33.34
C GLU A 343 -5.41 1.63 33.04
N ASP A 344 -5.27 2.88 33.45
CA ASP A 344 -4.02 3.64 33.35
C ASP A 344 -2.96 3.16 34.37
N LEU A 345 -1.78 3.79 34.36
CA LEU A 345 -0.67 3.43 35.26
C LEU A 345 -0.99 3.66 36.76
N ASP A 346 -2.00 4.47 37.06
CA ASP A 346 -2.45 4.78 38.42
C ASP A 346 -3.64 3.91 38.86
N GLY A 347 -4.08 2.97 38.02
CA GLY A 347 -5.22 2.10 38.29
C GLY A 347 -6.58 2.74 38.01
N LYS A 348 -6.63 3.82 37.23
CA LYS A 348 -7.88 4.51 36.87
C LYS A 348 -8.33 4.09 35.49
N TYR A 349 -9.64 3.85 35.35
CA TYR A 349 -10.22 3.60 34.03
C TYR A 349 -10.35 4.91 33.26
N VAL A 350 -9.78 4.94 32.06
CA VAL A 350 -9.81 6.07 31.12
C VAL A 350 -10.28 5.59 29.75
N ALA A 351 -10.65 6.55 28.89
CA ALA A 351 -11.19 6.29 27.55
C ALA A 351 -10.32 6.98 26.49
N ILE A 352 -10.20 6.35 25.33
CA ILE A 352 -9.58 6.95 24.13
C ILE A 352 -10.60 7.56 23.18
N ASP A 353 -11.88 7.26 23.38
CA ASP A 353 -12.97 7.74 22.56
C ASP A 353 -14.19 8.12 23.39
N ALA A 354 -15.08 8.92 22.81
CA ALA A 354 -16.40 9.16 23.37
C ALA A 354 -17.40 9.59 22.29
N GLU A 355 -18.50 8.87 22.21
CA GLU A 355 -19.77 9.34 21.66
C GLU A 355 -20.36 10.42 22.55
N ILE A 356 -20.84 11.49 21.94
CA ILE A 356 -21.37 12.67 22.61
C ILE A 356 -22.88 12.70 22.40
N PHE A 357 -23.63 12.64 23.48
CA PHE A 357 -25.08 12.79 23.48
C PHE A 357 -25.51 14.05 24.23
N VAL A 358 -26.52 14.74 23.70
CA VAL A 358 -27.12 15.94 24.30
C VAL A 358 -28.64 15.77 24.41
N TYR A 359 -29.30 16.53 25.28
CA TYR A 359 -30.76 16.57 25.26
C TYR A 359 -31.26 17.49 24.13
N GLY A 360 -31.97 16.92 23.17
CA GLY A 360 -32.77 17.64 22.19
C GLY A 360 -34.23 17.82 22.64
N GLN A 361 -35.11 18.11 21.68
CA GLN A 361 -36.53 18.38 21.99
C GLN A 361 -37.30 17.13 22.43
N ASN A 362 -36.84 15.94 22.00
CA ASN A 362 -37.55 14.68 22.17
C ASN A 362 -36.78 13.66 23.04
N GLY A 363 -35.76 14.09 23.78
CA GLY A 363 -34.89 13.21 24.56
C GLY A 363 -33.41 13.35 24.15
N PRO A 364 -32.55 12.41 24.56
CA PRO A 364 -31.17 12.34 24.12
C PRO A 364 -31.03 12.19 22.60
N GLU A 365 -30.11 12.95 22.01
CA GLU A 365 -29.74 12.92 20.60
C GLU A 365 -28.22 12.78 20.49
N TYR A 366 -27.75 12.01 19.50
CA TYR A 366 -26.33 11.92 19.17
C TYR A 366 -25.86 13.23 18.54
N LEU A 367 -24.78 13.79 19.06
CA LEU A 367 -24.19 15.05 18.59
C LEU A 367 -22.95 14.82 17.72
N GLY A 368 -22.15 13.80 18.03
CA GLY A 368 -20.87 13.53 17.37
C GLY A 368 -20.02 12.60 18.22
N TYR A 369 -18.77 12.38 17.80
CA TYR A 369 -17.80 11.58 18.54
C TYR A 369 -16.46 12.30 18.61
N VAL A 370 -15.64 11.92 19.59
CA VAL A 370 -14.23 12.30 19.70
C VAL A 370 -13.40 11.05 19.90
N GLU A 371 -12.19 11.05 19.36
CA GLU A 371 -11.22 9.97 19.49
C GLU A 371 -9.82 10.57 19.60
N CYS A 372 -8.96 9.93 20.39
CA CYS A 372 -7.55 10.26 20.50
C CYS A 372 -6.69 9.25 19.72
N GLY A 373 -5.52 9.68 19.26
CA GLY A 373 -4.60 8.84 18.48
C GLY A 373 -3.93 7.69 19.26
N GLY A 374 -4.33 7.42 20.51
CA GLY A 374 -3.85 6.29 21.29
C GLY A 374 -3.85 6.50 22.81
N THR A 375 -3.54 5.44 23.55
CA THR A 375 -3.64 5.36 25.01
C THR A 375 -2.69 6.28 25.80
N ALA A 376 -1.80 7.02 25.12
CA ALA A 376 -0.94 8.02 25.74
C ALA A 376 -1.65 9.37 25.98
N TYR A 377 -2.80 9.59 25.33
CA TYR A 377 -3.54 10.86 25.35
C TYR A 377 -5.04 10.62 25.62
N PRO A 378 -5.42 10.12 26.81
CA PRO A 378 -6.81 9.82 27.11
C PRO A 378 -7.66 11.08 27.16
N LEU A 379 -8.94 10.94 26.79
CA LEU A 379 -9.90 12.04 26.88
C LEU A 379 -10.02 12.53 28.33
N THR A 380 -9.89 13.84 28.52
CA THR A 380 -9.92 14.47 29.85
C THR A 380 -10.81 15.72 29.85
N LEU A 381 -11.48 15.97 30.97
CA LEU A 381 -12.20 17.21 31.23
C LEU A 381 -11.44 18.05 32.25
N ASP A 382 -11.25 19.33 31.97
CA ASP A 382 -10.68 20.28 32.91
C ASP A 382 -11.77 20.93 33.80
N ASP A 383 -11.35 21.61 34.86
CA ASP A 383 -12.20 22.29 35.84
C ASP A 383 -13.12 23.36 35.22
N ASP A 384 -12.80 23.83 34.02
CA ASP A 384 -13.58 24.80 33.25
C ASP A 384 -14.65 24.17 32.35
N ASN A 385 -14.85 22.84 32.43
CA ASN A 385 -15.77 22.07 31.58
C ASN A 385 -15.37 22.04 30.10
N SER A 386 -14.09 22.23 29.78
CA SER A 386 -13.55 22.00 28.44
C SER A 386 -13.05 20.56 28.28
N LEU A 387 -13.34 19.96 27.12
CA LEU A 387 -12.89 18.61 26.74
C LEU A 387 -11.55 18.69 26.00
N TYR A 388 -10.58 17.89 26.45
CA TYR A 388 -9.23 17.81 25.89
C TYR A 388 -8.92 16.39 25.42
N VAL A 389 -8.12 16.34 24.35
CA VAL A 389 -7.50 15.14 23.79
C VAL A 389 -6.00 15.19 24.10
#